data_AF-A0A218KPK3-F1
#
_entry.id   AF-A0A218KPK3-F1
#
_cell.length_a   1.000
_cell.length_b   1.000
_cell.length_c   1.000
_cell.angle_alpha   90.00
_cell.angle_beta   90.00
_cell.angle_gamma   90.00
#
_symmetry.space_group_name_H-M   'P 1'
#
loop_
_entity.id
_entity.type
_entity.pdbx_description
1 polymer ?
#
loop_
_entity_poly.entity_id
_entity_poly.type
_entity_poly.pdbx_seq_one_letter_code
_entity_poly.pdbx_strand_id
1 'polypeptide(L)'
;MECLLYSGEQLKQYCQGLNDKEKQDLYQQILVRAKEAIKDTQEVNQVKMLSRAAVVIEEIIGKESIELSNADHPFRNVNIVTYTPEGNVNYLFSTGDSSELYDVREDREKALYQAIKSNDVEIVRHLLMILVPEGICLERPIELKISIYGKCTKEDKIRDIGTDDIRSIDLKYLKELETLLRKFYEELKPDLTKDMENYLQKKLMFYHFLCEARVSEKTTIDLIKLFTAQSEINYQIDLLLLSLIAESAEKEELREKINTMIDLLGKYRKFEELEYKVRRLKLELGNGKADKDSLERREDEMREIEEKYIKVTDLAGERDKLVKQLQ
;
A
#
# COMPACT_ATOMS: atom_id res chain seq x y z
N MET A 1 14.09 27.57 14.37
CA MET A 1 12.91 28.16 15.03
C MET A 1 12.84 27.52 16.40
N GLU A 2 13.05 28.29 17.46
CA GLU A 2 13.33 27.73 18.80
C GLU A 2 12.16 26.93 19.37
N CYS A 3 10.93 27.32 19.04
CA CYS A 3 9.72 26.61 19.46
C CYS A 3 9.56 25.19 18.87
N LEU A 4 10.34 24.80 17.83
CA LEU A 4 10.31 23.43 17.30
C LEU A 4 11.02 22.43 18.23
N LEU A 5 11.78 22.92 19.23
CA LEU A 5 12.40 22.09 20.26
C LEU A 5 11.47 21.88 21.47
N TYR A 6 10.31 22.54 21.49
CA TYR A 6 9.36 22.44 22.60
C TYR A 6 8.62 21.11 22.59
N SER A 7 8.27 20.61 23.77
CA SER A 7 7.26 19.56 23.89
C SER A 7 5.91 20.05 23.37
N GLY A 8 4.98 19.13 23.05
CA GLY A 8 3.64 19.51 22.59
C GLY A 8 2.92 20.46 23.57
N GLU A 9 3.07 20.24 24.87
CA GLU A 9 2.48 21.10 25.91
C GLU A 9 3.15 22.47 25.99
N GLN A 10 4.48 22.53 25.89
CA GLN A 10 5.22 23.79 25.85
C GLN A 10 4.88 24.60 24.60
N LEU A 11 4.74 23.94 23.45
CA LEU A 11 4.33 24.59 22.22
C LEU A 11 2.88 25.09 22.31
N LYS A 12 1.99 24.32 22.94
CA LYS A 12 0.61 24.74 23.17
C LYS A 12 0.54 25.99 24.04
N GLN A 13 1.28 26.03 25.15
CA GLN A 13 1.36 27.20 26.02
C GLN A 13 1.96 28.42 25.31
N TYR A 14 3.03 28.21 24.53
CA TYR A 14 3.63 29.26 23.71
C TYR A 14 2.61 29.84 22.72
N CYS A 15 1.91 28.99 21.97
CA CYS A 15 0.93 29.40 20.96
C CYS A 15 -0.33 30.04 21.57
N GLN A 16 -0.71 29.70 22.80
CA GLN A 16 -1.78 30.36 23.54
C GLN A 16 -1.45 31.83 23.89
N GLY A 17 -0.16 32.15 24.05
CA GLY A 17 0.30 33.52 24.30
C GLY A 17 0.34 34.42 23.06
N LEU A 18 0.13 33.86 21.87
CA LEU A 18 0.14 34.60 20.60
C LEU A 18 -1.26 35.15 20.26
N ASN A 19 -1.31 36.26 19.53
CA ASN A 19 -2.54 36.71 18.89
C ASN A 19 -2.83 35.90 17.61
N ASP A 20 -4.03 36.02 17.04
CA ASP A 20 -4.46 35.15 15.93
C ASP A 20 -3.61 35.33 14.66
N LYS A 21 -3.15 36.55 14.38
CA LYS A 21 -2.25 36.81 13.26
C LYS A 21 -0.89 36.16 13.46
N GLU A 22 -0.33 36.26 14.67
CA GLU A 22 0.94 35.61 15.02
C GLU A 22 0.86 34.08 14.93
N LYS A 23 -0.27 33.48 15.33
CA LYS A 23 -0.49 32.04 15.18
C LYS A 23 -0.54 31.64 13.69
N GLN A 24 -1.25 32.41 12.86
CA GLN A 24 -1.32 32.18 11.42
C GLN A 24 0.05 32.34 10.75
N ASP A 25 0.80 33.38 11.09
CA ASP A 25 2.15 33.61 10.56
C ASP A 25 3.12 32.47 10.96
N LEU A 26 3.03 31.99 12.20
CA LEU A 26 3.80 30.84 12.67
C LEU A 26 3.43 29.56 11.90
N TYR A 27 2.14 29.32 11.70
CA TYR A 27 1.64 28.18 10.94
C TYR A 27 2.20 28.18 9.51
N GLN A 28 2.10 29.32 8.80
CA GLN A 28 2.62 29.44 7.44
C GLN A 28 4.13 29.21 7.36
N GLN A 29 4.90 29.72 8.32
CA GLN A 29 6.34 29.47 8.39
C GLN A 29 6.67 27.98 8.57
N ILE A 30 5.89 27.25 9.36
CA ILE A 30 6.04 25.80 9.52
C ILE A 30 5.77 25.09 8.20
N LEU A 31 4.70 25.46 7.48
CA LEU A 31 4.38 24.83 6.20
C LEU A 31 5.42 25.10 5.11
N VAL A 32 5.97 26.31 5.03
CA VAL A 32 7.04 26.63 4.08
C VAL A 32 8.28 25.77 4.36
N ARG A 33 8.71 25.69 5.63
CA ARG A 33 9.84 24.84 6.02
C ARG A 33 9.57 23.36 5.79
N ALA A 34 8.33 22.92 5.96
CA ALA A 34 7.95 21.54 5.69
C ALA A 34 8.08 21.20 4.20
N LYS A 35 7.66 22.10 3.30
CA LYS A 35 7.84 21.91 1.85
C LYS A 35 9.31 21.78 1.46
N GLU A 36 10.21 22.48 2.15
CA GLU A 36 11.66 22.37 1.95
C GLU A 36 12.20 21.05 2.51
N ALA A 37 11.85 20.73 3.77
CA ALA A 37 12.32 19.52 4.43
C ALA A 37 11.85 18.23 3.75
N ILE A 38 10.64 18.20 3.18
CA ILE A 38 10.13 17.01 2.48
C ILE A 38 10.86 16.79 1.14
N LYS A 39 11.34 17.86 0.48
CA LYS A 39 12.15 17.74 -0.73
C LYS A 39 13.53 17.16 -0.42
N ASP A 40 14.05 17.41 0.77
CA ASP A 40 15.31 16.86 1.26
C ASP A 40 15.06 15.61 2.12
N THR A 41 15.04 14.44 1.47
CA THR A 41 14.65 13.16 2.09
C THR A 41 15.56 12.69 3.24
N GLN A 42 16.64 13.41 3.55
CA GLN A 42 17.54 13.11 4.67
C GLN A 42 17.04 13.64 6.03
N GLU A 43 16.07 14.56 6.05
CA GLU A 43 15.63 15.25 7.28
C GLU A 43 14.29 14.75 7.85
N VAL A 44 14.06 13.44 7.88
CA VAL A 44 12.83 12.80 8.41
C VAL A 44 12.41 13.35 9.77
N ASN A 45 13.37 13.53 10.68
CA ASN A 45 13.10 14.05 12.02
C ASN A 45 12.59 15.49 11.98
N GLN A 46 13.09 16.31 11.06
CA GLN A 46 12.60 17.67 10.85
C GLN A 46 11.17 17.67 10.32
N VAL A 47 10.86 16.82 9.35
CA VAL A 47 9.50 16.64 8.83
C VAL A 47 8.52 16.27 9.95
N LYS A 48 8.90 15.33 10.83
CA LYS A 48 8.10 14.94 12.00
C LYS A 48 7.90 16.08 12.99
N MET A 49 8.96 16.81 13.34
CA MET A 49 8.87 17.94 14.27
C MET A 49 7.94 19.03 13.72
N LEU A 50 8.05 19.35 12.44
CA LEU A 50 7.20 20.34 11.77
C LEU A 50 5.75 19.88 11.71
N SER A 51 5.48 18.59 11.42
CA SER A 51 4.13 18.00 11.45
C SER A 51 3.51 18.09 12.85
N ARG A 52 4.23 17.70 13.91
CA ARG A 52 3.76 17.82 15.29
C ARG A 52 3.45 19.26 15.67
N ALA A 53 4.30 20.21 15.27
CA ALA A 53 4.08 21.62 15.52
C ALA A 53 2.84 22.15 14.79
N ALA A 54 2.64 21.73 13.54
CA ALA A 54 1.46 22.07 12.76
C ALA A 54 0.18 21.56 13.44
N VAL A 55 0.15 20.31 13.89
CA VAL A 55 -1.02 19.73 14.59
C VAL A 55 -1.39 20.53 15.85
N VAL A 56 -0.41 20.87 16.69
CA VAL A 56 -0.66 21.67 17.90
C VAL A 56 -1.27 23.04 17.57
N ILE A 57 -0.81 23.67 16.49
CA ILE A 57 -1.35 24.96 16.06
C ILE A 57 -2.75 24.81 15.45
N GLU A 58 -3.00 23.75 14.67
CA GLU A 58 -4.33 23.41 14.12
C GLU A 58 -5.37 23.24 15.24
N GLU A 59 -4.99 22.59 16.34
CA GLU A 59 -5.85 22.41 17.52
C GLU A 59 -6.20 23.73 18.22
N ILE A 60 -5.30 24.71 18.21
CA ILE A 60 -5.50 26.00 18.89
C ILE A 60 -6.30 26.97 18.02
N ILE A 61 -5.94 27.11 16.75
CA ILE A 61 -6.59 28.04 15.82
C ILE A 61 -8.00 27.55 15.46
N GLY A 62 -8.23 26.23 15.52
CA GLY A 62 -9.42 25.60 14.99
C GLY A 62 -9.33 25.48 13.47
N LYS A 63 -9.70 24.30 12.94
CA LYS A 63 -9.54 23.96 11.52
C LYS A 63 -10.28 24.92 10.57
N GLU A 64 -11.36 25.53 11.04
CA GLU A 64 -12.21 26.45 10.27
C GLU A 64 -11.53 27.78 9.95
N SER A 65 -10.51 28.17 10.73
CA SER A 65 -9.80 29.45 10.57
C SER A 65 -8.51 29.33 9.74
N ILE A 66 -8.27 28.16 9.13
CA ILE A 66 -7.09 27.88 8.31
C ILE A 66 -7.51 27.91 6.83
N GLU A 67 -7.33 29.06 6.19
CA GLU A 67 -7.59 29.26 4.75
C GLU A 67 -6.45 28.67 3.89
N LEU A 68 -6.29 27.34 3.91
CA LEU A 68 -5.35 26.67 3.01
C LEU A 68 -6.06 25.58 2.22
N SER A 69 -5.86 25.61 0.91
CA SER A 69 -6.30 24.52 0.04
C SER A 69 -5.55 23.23 0.45
N ASN A 70 -6.28 22.11 0.51
CA ASN A 70 -5.67 20.81 0.80
C ASN A 70 -4.61 20.40 -0.23
N ALA A 71 -4.64 20.97 -1.46
CA ALA A 71 -3.71 20.65 -2.54
C ALA A 71 -2.30 21.23 -2.32
N ASP A 72 -2.18 22.36 -1.61
CA ASP A 72 -0.90 23.02 -1.34
C ASP A 72 -0.32 22.69 0.04
N HIS A 73 -0.98 21.81 0.79
CA HIS A 73 -0.61 21.53 2.16
C HIS A 73 0.48 20.43 2.24
N PRO A 74 1.66 20.69 2.85
CA PRO A 74 2.79 19.76 2.85
C PRO A 74 2.54 18.46 3.63
N PHE A 75 1.53 18.44 4.51
CA PHE A 75 1.25 17.30 5.38
C PHE A 75 -0.14 16.67 5.19
N ARG A 76 -0.98 17.14 4.26
CA ARG A 76 -2.34 16.57 4.11
C ARG A 76 -2.41 15.68 2.88
N ASN A 77 -2.97 14.49 3.05
CA ASN A 77 -3.07 13.44 2.02
C ASN A 77 -1.72 13.13 1.34
N VAL A 78 -0.63 13.23 2.10
CA VAL A 78 0.73 12.91 1.63
C VAL A 78 1.14 11.50 2.01
N ASN A 79 1.93 10.88 1.14
CA ASN A 79 2.63 9.62 1.37
C ASN A 79 4.13 9.90 1.14
N ILE A 80 4.92 9.78 2.19
CA ILE A 80 6.34 10.12 2.20
C ILE A 80 7.12 8.85 2.51
N VAL A 81 7.97 8.46 1.56
CA VAL A 81 8.93 7.37 1.72
C VAL A 81 10.31 7.97 1.89
N THR A 82 11.01 7.55 2.94
CA THR A 82 12.36 8.01 3.24
C THR A 82 13.28 6.84 3.49
N TYR A 83 14.56 7.04 3.19
CA TYR A 83 15.60 6.04 3.42
C TYR A 83 16.51 6.57 4.52
N THR A 84 16.73 5.78 5.57
CA THR A 84 17.72 6.15 6.58
C THR A 84 19.13 5.97 6.02
N PRO A 85 20.15 6.63 6.59
CA PRO A 85 21.55 6.44 6.18
C PRO A 85 21.99 4.97 6.23
N GLU A 86 21.37 4.16 7.08
CA GLU A 86 21.59 2.72 7.20
C GLU A 86 20.83 1.87 6.15
N GLY A 87 20.13 2.52 5.21
CA GLY A 87 19.39 1.87 4.13
C GLY A 87 17.98 1.40 4.49
N ASN A 88 17.48 1.68 5.70
CA ASN A 88 16.14 1.26 6.11
C ASN A 88 15.07 2.17 5.50
N VAL A 89 13.96 1.60 5.05
CA VAL A 89 12.80 2.36 4.57
C VAL A 89 11.96 2.81 5.77
N ASN A 90 11.59 4.09 5.79
CA ASN A 90 10.56 4.62 6.68
C ASN A 90 9.41 5.22 5.87
N TYR A 91 8.18 4.92 6.30
CA TYR A 91 6.95 5.38 5.67
C TYR A 91 6.18 6.27 6.61
N LEU A 92 5.92 7.47 6.14
CA LEU A 92 5.09 8.47 6.80
C LEU A 92 3.90 8.75 5.90
N PHE A 93 2.71 8.76 6.46
CA PHE A 93 1.53 9.17 5.71
C PHE A 93 0.58 9.96 6.60
N SER A 94 -0.26 10.76 5.97
CA SER A 94 -1.33 11.50 6.64
C SER A 94 -2.68 11.06 6.08
N THR A 95 -3.74 11.18 6.88
CA THR A 95 -5.10 10.91 6.43
C THR A 95 -6.00 12.10 6.72
N GLY A 96 -6.83 12.49 5.74
CA GLY A 96 -7.81 13.56 5.88
C GLY A 96 -7.20 14.96 5.96
N ASP A 97 -7.78 15.80 6.83
CA ASP A 97 -7.47 17.23 6.94
C ASP A 97 -6.55 17.56 8.14
N SER A 98 -5.87 16.56 8.71
CA SER A 98 -4.89 16.76 9.79
C SER A 98 -3.48 16.90 9.21
N SER A 99 -2.65 17.71 9.86
CA SER A 99 -1.20 17.73 9.61
C SER A 99 -0.44 16.56 10.25
N GLU A 100 -1.13 15.66 10.95
CA GLU A 100 -0.53 14.51 11.63
C GLU A 100 0.04 13.50 10.63
N LEU A 101 1.32 13.17 10.80
CA LEU A 101 1.98 12.08 10.09
C LEU A 101 2.05 10.84 10.98
N TYR A 102 1.57 9.72 10.44
CA TYR A 102 1.70 8.40 11.04
C TYR A 102 2.98 7.74 10.54
N ASP A 103 3.85 7.41 11.48
CA ASP A 103 5.13 6.74 11.22
C ASP A 103 4.99 5.23 11.47
N VAL A 104 5.18 4.45 10.39
CA VAL A 104 5.05 2.98 10.45
C VAL A 104 6.13 2.33 11.33
N ARG A 105 7.33 2.93 11.41
CA ARG A 105 8.46 2.40 12.18
C ARG A 105 8.34 2.73 13.67
N GLU A 106 7.85 3.91 14.03
CA GLU A 106 7.67 4.32 15.43
C GLU A 106 6.43 3.68 16.08
N ASP A 107 5.30 3.66 15.36
CA ASP A 107 4.03 3.15 15.89
C ASP A 107 3.23 2.42 14.81
N ARG A 108 3.70 1.19 14.53
CA ARG A 108 3.09 0.31 13.51
C ARG A 108 1.61 0.05 13.75
N GLU A 109 1.19 -0.05 15.01
CA GLU A 109 -0.18 -0.39 15.38
C GLU A 109 -1.11 0.79 15.09
N LYS A 110 -0.75 1.99 15.55
CA LYS A 110 -1.50 3.21 15.24
C LYS A 110 -1.51 3.51 13.75
N ALA A 111 -0.36 3.36 13.08
CA ALA A 111 -0.26 3.57 11.64
C ALA A 111 -1.21 2.63 10.87
N LEU A 112 -1.18 1.33 11.17
CA LEU A 112 -2.04 0.37 10.49
C LEU A 112 -3.53 0.66 10.74
N TYR A 113 -3.91 0.98 11.98
CA TYR A 113 -5.28 1.35 12.34
C TYR A 113 -5.78 2.54 11.52
N GLN A 114 -4.99 3.61 11.47
CA GLN A 114 -5.37 4.86 10.80
C GLN A 114 -5.38 4.71 9.28
N ALA A 115 -4.50 3.88 8.72
CA ALA A 115 -4.54 3.50 7.31
C ALA A 115 -5.85 2.80 6.95
N ILE A 116 -6.26 1.78 7.72
CA ILE A 116 -7.52 1.06 7.48
C ILE A 116 -8.72 2.00 7.63
N LYS A 117 -8.76 2.77 8.72
CA LYS A 117 -9.82 3.73 9.01
C LYS A 117 -10.01 4.79 7.91
N SER A 118 -8.93 5.13 7.19
CA SER A 118 -8.99 6.10 6.09
C SER A 118 -9.79 5.63 4.87
N ASN A 119 -10.07 4.33 4.75
CA ASN A 119 -10.65 3.72 3.55
C ASN A 119 -9.82 3.91 2.26
N ASP A 120 -8.56 4.31 2.37
CA ASP A 120 -7.63 4.39 1.24
C ASP A 120 -6.85 3.08 1.08
N VAL A 121 -7.27 2.26 0.11
CA VAL A 121 -6.64 0.95 -0.18
C VAL A 121 -5.17 1.11 -0.58
N GLU A 122 -4.79 2.21 -1.24
CA GLU A 122 -3.40 2.41 -1.67
C GLU A 122 -2.49 2.67 -0.46
N ILE A 123 -2.96 3.40 0.56
CA ILE A 123 -2.21 3.59 1.81
C ILE A 123 -1.99 2.25 2.51
N VAL A 124 -3.06 1.45 2.68
CA VAL A 124 -2.96 0.12 3.31
C VAL A 124 -2.04 -0.79 2.48
N ARG A 125 -2.12 -0.74 1.15
CA ARG A 125 -1.24 -1.49 0.25
C ARG A 125 0.22 -1.12 0.46
N HIS A 126 0.58 0.16 0.43
CA HIS A 126 1.96 0.59 0.66
C HIS A 126 2.46 0.22 2.05
N LEU A 127 1.62 0.39 3.07
CA LEU A 127 1.96 0.03 4.44
C LEU A 127 2.21 -1.49 4.56
N LEU A 128 1.36 -2.32 3.98
CA LEU A 128 1.55 -3.78 3.99
C LEU A 128 2.78 -4.19 3.19
N MET A 129 3.10 -3.52 2.08
CA MET A 129 4.34 -3.78 1.34
C MET A 129 5.60 -3.56 2.18
N ILE A 130 5.55 -2.63 3.13
CA ILE A 130 6.68 -2.30 4.01
C ILE A 130 6.69 -3.19 5.25
N LEU A 131 5.52 -3.50 5.79
CA LEU A 131 5.40 -4.34 6.97
C LEU A 131 5.63 -5.82 6.66
N VAL A 132 5.33 -6.28 5.44
CA VAL A 132 5.48 -7.68 5.05
C VAL A 132 6.90 -7.92 4.54
N PRO A 133 7.56 -9.04 4.92
CA PRO A 133 8.88 -9.39 4.41
C PRO A 133 8.98 -9.30 2.88
N GLU A 134 10.08 -8.74 2.37
CA GLU A 134 10.31 -8.44 0.94
C GLU A 134 10.05 -9.63 0.00
N GLY A 135 10.20 -10.86 0.50
CA GLY A 135 9.98 -12.11 -0.25
C GLY A 135 8.52 -12.55 -0.45
N ILE A 136 7.54 -11.87 0.16
CA ILE A 136 6.11 -12.22 0.08
C ILE A 136 5.33 -11.21 -0.78
N CYS A 137 5.94 -10.07 -1.11
CA CYS A 137 5.28 -9.03 -1.88
C CYS A 137 5.12 -9.45 -3.35
N LEU A 138 4.00 -10.12 -3.65
CA LEU A 138 3.48 -10.30 -5.01
C LEU A 138 3.09 -8.94 -5.65
N GLU A 139 2.97 -7.90 -4.84
CA GLU A 139 2.76 -6.51 -5.25
C GLU A 139 4.11 -5.87 -5.56
N ARG A 140 4.30 -5.43 -6.83
CA ARG A 140 5.45 -4.60 -7.16
C ARG A 140 5.34 -3.26 -6.45
N PRO A 141 6.47 -2.59 -6.15
CA PRO A 141 6.47 -1.18 -5.87
C PRO A 141 6.02 -0.43 -7.12
N ILE A 142 4.72 -0.24 -7.28
CA ILE A 142 4.21 0.82 -8.12
C ILE A 142 4.56 2.09 -7.35
N GLU A 143 5.72 2.66 -7.67
CA GLU A 143 6.03 4.07 -7.40
C GLU A 143 6.02 4.47 -5.91
N LEU A 144 6.91 3.90 -5.09
CA LEU A 144 7.36 4.58 -3.85
C LEU A 144 8.53 5.55 -4.12
N LYS A 145 8.62 6.09 -5.35
CA LYS A 145 9.38 7.33 -5.60
C LYS A 145 8.39 8.48 -5.47
N ILE A 146 8.40 9.08 -4.28
CA ILE A 146 7.99 10.45 -3.96
C ILE A 146 6.96 11.00 -4.95
N SER A 147 5.67 10.98 -4.61
CA SER A 147 4.66 11.76 -5.33
C SER A 147 4.85 13.25 -5.03
N ILE A 148 5.96 13.82 -5.52
CA ILE A 148 6.20 15.25 -5.63
C ILE A 148 6.79 15.42 -7.03
N TYR A 149 5.91 15.62 -8.00
CA TYR A 149 6.21 16.05 -9.37
C TYR A 149 7.29 15.25 -10.11
N GLY A 150 6.87 14.33 -11.00
CA GLY A 150 7.65 14.04 -12.22
C GLY A 150 7.81 12.58 -12.62
N LYS A 151 7.23 12.26 -13.78
CA LYS A 151 7.56 11.19 -14.75
C LYS A 151 8.08 9.87 -14.19
N CYS A 152 7.20 8.87 -14.22
CA CYS A 152 7.57 7.46 -14.11
C CYS A 152 8.14 6.93 -15.43
N THR A 153 9.34 6.32 -15.39
CA THR A 153 9.89 5.51 -16.48
C THR A 153 9.56 4.05 -16.22
N LYS A 154 8.75 3.45 -17.10
CA LYS A 154 8.34 2.04 -17.08
C LYS A 154 9.53 1.11 -17.13
N GLU A 155 9.58 0.12 -16.23
CA GLU A 155 10.13 -1.19 -16.54
C GLU A 155 9.20 -2.30 -16.01
N ASP A 156 8.73 -3.11 -16.96
CA ASP A 156 7.70 -4.13 -16.83
C ASP A 156 8.31 -5.54 -16.72
N LYS A 157 8.59 -6.07 -15.51
CA LYS A 157 8.72 -7.53 -15.27
C LYS A 157 8.28 -7.94 -13.87
N ILE A 158 7.33 -8.90 -13.77
CA ILE A 158 6.87 -9.46 -12.51
C ILE A 158 8.13 -10.04 -11.85
N ARG A 159 8.43 -9.65 -10.60
CA ARG A 159 9.54 -10.29 -9.89
C ARG A 159 9.09 -11.72 -9.61
N ASP A 160 9.81 -12.70 -10.16
CA ASP A 160 9.64 -14.09 -9.80
C ASP A 160 9.94 -14.21 -8.29
N ILE A 161 8.95 -14.62 -7.49
CA ILE A 161 9.19 -14.94 -6.08
C ILE A 161 9.94 -16.27 -6.06
N GLY A 162 11.19 -16.25 -5.59
CA GLY A 162 11.98 -17.46 -5.42
C GLY A 162 11.63 -18.22 -4.15
N THR A 163 11.93 -19.51 -4.11
CA THR A 163 11.78 -20.37 -2.92
C THR A 163 12.55 -19.85 -1.71
N ASP A 164 13.72 -19.22 -1.91
CA ASP A 164 14.54 -18.65 -0.85
C ASP A 164 13.90 -17.41 -0.20
N ASP A 165 13.19 -16.61 -0.99
CA ASP A 165 12.44 -15.44 -0.53
C ASP A 165 11.32 -15.86 0.45
N ILE A 166 10.67 -17.01 0.22
CA ILE A 166 9.62 -17.56 1.10
C ILE A 166 10.18 -18.27 2.33
N ARG A 167 11.33 -18.93 2.21
CA ARG A 167 11.96 -19.61 3.37
C ARG A 167 12.48 -18.63 4.42
N SER A 168 12.76 -17.39 4.02
CA SER A 168 13.20 -16.32 4.91
C SER A 168 12.07 -15.67 5.73
N ILE A 169 10.81 -16.06 5.50
CA ILE A 169 9.66 -15.46 6.18
C ILE A 169 9.71 -15.76 7.68
N ASP A 170 9.72 -14.70 8.48
CA ASP A 170 9.41 -14.81 9.90
C ASP A 170 7.90 -15.07 10.07
N LEU A 171 7.53 -16.35 10.18
CA LEU A 171 6.14 -16.77 10.38
C LEU A 171 5.56 -16.26 11.69
N LYS A 172 6.38 -16.03 12.73
CA LYS A 172 5.90 -15.49 13.99
C LYS A 172 5.47 -14.03 13.79
N TYR A 173 6.32 -13.24 13.14
CA TYR A 173 5.99 -11.86 12.79
C TYR A 173 4.76 -11.78 11.88
N LEU A 174 4.67 -12.65 10.86
CA LEU A 174 3.50 -12.68 9.98
C LEU A 174 2.21 -13.01 10.73
N LYS A 175 2.27 -13.94 11.71
CA LYS A 175 1.10 -14.28 12.55
C LYS A 175 0.69 -13.15 13.47
N GLU A 176 1.64 -12.38 14.00
CA GLU A 176 1.35 -11.16 14.77
C GLU A 176 0.65 -10.12 13.88
N LEU A 177 1.13 -9.92 12.65
CA LEU A 177 0.52 -9.01 11.68
C LEU A 177 -0.89 -9.47 11.26
N GLU A 178 -1.08 -10.76 10.96
CA GLU A 178 -2.40 -11.35 10.64
C GLU A 178 -3.40 -11.09 11.78
N THR A 179 -2.96 -11.30 13.03
CA THR A 179 -3.78 -11.11 14.22
C THR A 179 -4.18 -9.65 14.38
N LEU A 180 -3.24 -8.73 14.18
CA LEU A 180 -3.49 -7.30 14.30
C LEU A 180 -4.44 -6.80 13.21
N LEU A 181 -4.20 -7.20 11.96
CA LEU A 181 -5.09 -6.90 10.84
C LEU A 181 -6.50 -7.41 11.08
N ARG A 182 -6.64 -8.62 11.62
CA ARG A 182 -7.95 -9.22 11.93
C ARG A 182 -8.68 -8.42 13.01
N LYS A 183 -7.99 -8.05 14.09
CA LYS A 183 -8.54 -7.21 15.16
C LYS A 183 -9.10 -5.89 14.59
N PHE A 184 -8.30 -5.19 13.79
CA PHE A 184 -8.70 -3.92 13.20
C PHE A 184 -9.80 -4.04 12.16
N TYR A 185 -9.76 -5.10 11.35
CA TYR A 185 -10.83 -5.39 10.41
C TYR A 185 -12.16 -5.56 11.14
N GLU A 186 -12.23 -6.38 12.19
CA GLU A 186 -13.48 -6.57 12.95
C GLU A 186 -13.95 -5.30 13.66
N GLU A 187 -13.02 -4.51 14.22
CA GLU A 187 -13.34 -3.25 14.90
C GLU A 187 -13.91 -2.20 13.93
N LEU A 188 -13.29 -2.07 12.75
CA LEU A 188 -13.61 -1.00 11.78
C LEU A 188 -14.64 -1.42 10.74
N LYS A 189 -14.97 -2.72 10.64
CA LYS A 189 -15.89 -3.29 9.62
C LYS A 189 -17.15 -2.46 9.36
N PRO A 190 -17.87 -1.94 10.38
CA PRO A 190 -19.10 -1.18 10.15
C PRO A 190 -18.90 0.10 9.31
N ASP A 191 -17.70 0.66 9.33
CA ASP A 191 -17.34 1.92 8.68
C ASP A 191 -16.48 1.73 7.41
N LEU A 192 -16.20 0.49 7.02
CA LEU A 192 -15.43 0.20 5.81
C LEU A 192 -16.29 0.34 4.56
N THR A 193 -15.69 0.96 3.56
CA THR A 193 -16.17 0.89 2.17
C THR A 193 -16.04 -0.54 1.67
N LYS A 194 -16.92 -0.92 0.72
CA LYS A 194 -16.90 -2.25 0.12
C LYS A 194 -15.54 -2.61 -0.53
N ASP A 195 -14.89 -1.64 -1.17
CA ASP A 195 -13.56 -1.85 -1.78
C ASP A 195 -12.50 -2.17 -0.71
N MET A 196 -12.50 -1.45 0.42
CA MET A 196 -11.59 -1.72 1.54
C MET A 196 -11.90 -3.06 2.23
N GLU A 197 -13.17 -3.37 2.45
CA GLU A 197 -13.60 -4.65 3.04
C GLU A 197 -13.10 -5.82 2.18
N ASN A 198 -13.38 -5.78 0.87
CA ASN A 198 -12.93 -6.80 -0.09
C ASN A 198 -11.40 -6.95 -0.09
N TYR A 199 -10.68 -5.82 -0.08
CA TYR A 199 -9.22 -5.82 -0.07
C TYR A 199 -8.65 -6.48 1.20
N LEU A 200 -9.14 -6.09 2.38
CA LEU A 200 -8.67 -6.65 3.65
C LEU A 200 -9.02 -8.13 3.80
N GLN A 201 -10.21 -8.56 3.38
CA GLN A 201 -10.59 -9.98 3.38
C GLN A 201 -9.61 -10.82 2.55
N LYS A 202 -9.26 -10.36 1.34
CA LYS A 202 -8.28 -11.03 0.47
C LYS A 202 -6.90 -11.12 1.13
N LYS A 203 -6.43 -10.04 1.75
CA LYS A 203 -5.14 -10.00 2.45
C LYS A 203 -5.11 -10.91 3.68
N LEU A 204 -6.18 -10.90 4.48
CA LEU A 204 -6.31 -11.78 5.64
C LEU A 204 -6.33 -13.25 5.21
N MET A 205 -7.05 -13.60 4.14
CA MET A 205 -7.02 -14.96 3.58
C MET A 205 -5.61 -15.36 3.16
N PHE A 206 -4.89 -14.47 2.48
CA PHE A 206 -3.54 -14.75 2.01
C PHE A 206 -2.54 -14.94 3.16
N TYR A 207 -2.54 -14.06 4.15
CA TYR A 207 -1.65 -14.20 5.32
C TYR A 207 -2.01 -15.40 6.18
N HIS A 208 -3.30 -15.68 6.34
CA HIS A 208 -3.75 -16.90 7.01
C HIS A 208 -3.24 -18.15 6.27
N PHE A 209 -3.36 -18.18 4.94
CA PHE A 209 -2.84 -19.28 4.13
C PHE A 209 -1.33 -19.46 4.32
N LEU A 210 -0.53 -18.39 4.28
CA LEU A 210 0.91 -18.45 4.49
C LEU A 210 1.28 -19.03 5.87
N CYS A 211 0.59 -18.58 6.93
CA CYS A 211 0.80 -19.05 8.29
C CYS A 211 0.48 -20.54 8.46
N GLU A 212 -0.66 -20.99 7.92
CA GLU A 212 -1.16 -22.36 8.14
C GLU A 212 -0.54 -23.38 7.17
N ALA A 213 -0.39 -23.01 5.89
CA ALA A 213 0.09 -23.94 4.87
C ALA A 213 1.59 -24.22 4.99
N ARG A 214 2.35 -23.36 5.68
CA ARG A 214 3.81 -23.46 5.84
C ARG A 214 4.50 -23.75 4.51
N VAL A 215 4.19 -22.93 3.51
CA VAL A 215 4.57 -23.13 2.11
C VAL A 215 6.09 -23.34 1.96
N SER A 216 6.90 -22.68 2.80
CA SER A 216 8.36 -22.82 2.86
C SER A 216 8.86 -24.24 3.18
N GLU A 217 8.06 -25.05 3.85
CA GLU A 217 8.39 -26.42 4.29
C GLU A 217 7.89 -27.50 3.30
N LYS A 218 7.23 -27.11 2.21
CA LYS A 218 6.54 -28.04 1.30
C LYS A 218 7.42 -28.52 0.15
N THR A 219 7.24 -29.78 -0.23
CA THR A 219 7.80 -30.32 -1.48
C THR A 219 6.97 -29.83 -2.68
N THR A 220 7.51 -29.91 -3.90
CA THR A 220 6.76 -29.60 -5.13
C THR A 220 5.46 -30.37 -5.24
N ILE A 221 5.44 -31.65 -4.84
CA ILE A 221 4.23 -32.49 -4.85
C ILE A 221 3.20 -31.93 -3.86
N ASP A 222 3.63 -31.48 -2.68
CA ASP A 222 2.72 -30.89 -1.69
C ASP A 222 2.18 -29.53 -2.17
N LEU A 223 3.01 -28.72 -2.85
CA LEU A 223 2.59 -27.46 -3.46
C LEU A 223 1.55 -27.68 -4.57
N ILE A 224 1.73 -28.71 -5.41
CA ILE A 224 0.75 -29.11 -6.41
C ILE A 224 -0.56 -29.53 -5.74
N LYS A 225 -0.51 -30.34 -4.67
CA LYS A 225 -1.71 -30.71 -3.91
C LYS A 225 -2.43 -29.49 -3.34
N LEU A 226 -1.68 -28.52 -2.79
CA LEU A 226 -2.26 -27.27 -2.29
C LEU A 226 -2.94 -26.46 -3.39
N PHE A 227 -2.31 -26.35 -4.56
CA PHE A 227 -2.85 -25.62 -5.70
C PHE A 227 -4.12 -26.27 -6.24
N THR A 228 -4.07 -27.59 -6.48
CA THR A 228 -5.21 -28.36 -7.00
C THR A 228 -6.38 -28.46 -6.02
N ALA A 229 -6.13 -28.35 -4.71
CA ALA A 229 -7.16 -28.34 -3.68
C ALA A 229 -7.90 -27.00 -3.53
N GLN A 230 -7.39 -25.89 -4.10
CA GLN A 230 -8.12 -24.62 -4.08
C GLN A 230 -9.40 -24.74 -4.93
N SER A 231 -10.56 -24.45 -4.31
CA SER A 231 -11.87 -24.53 -4.96
C SER A 231 -12.20 -23.29 -5.79
N GLU A 232 -11.56 -22.16 -5.52
CA GLU A 232 -11.75 -20.89 -6.20
C GLU A 232 -10.40 -20.31 -6.60
N ILE A 233 -10.40 -19.49 -7.66
CA ILE A 233 -9.19 -18.78 -8.10
C ILE A 233 -8.89 -17.68 -7.09
N ASN A 234 -7.78 -17.80 -6.39
CA ASN A 234 -7.22 -16.73 -5.59
C ASN A 234 -5.92 -16.27 -6.23
N TYR A 235 -5.92 -15.12 -6.89
CA TYR A 235 -4.76 -14.67 -7.68
C TYR A 235 -3.46 -14.63 -6.87
N GLN A 236 -3.50 -14.25 -5.60
CA GLN A 236 -2.28 -14.17 -4.78
C GLN A 236 -1.78 -15.57 -4.39
N ILE A 237 -2.67 -16.44 -3.91
CA ILE A 237 -2.30 -17.82 -3.52
C ILE A 237 -1.86 -18.63 -4.75
N ASP A 238 -2.62 -18.55 -5.83
CA ASP A 238 -2.34 -19.30 -7.05
C ASP A 238 -1.03 -18.84 -7.70
N LEU A 239 -0.77 -17.53 -7.78
CA LEU A 239 0.52 -17.01 -8.28
C LEU A 239 1.68 -17.49 -7.41
N LEU A 240 1.53 -17.47 -6.09
CA LEU A 240 2.57 -17.94 -5.17
C LEU A 240 2.89 -19.42 -5.41
N LEU A 241 1.87 -20.27 -5.37
CA LEU A 241 2.03 -21.71 -5.51
C LEU A 241 2.62 -22.07 -6.88
N LEU A 242 2.08 -21.48 -7.96
CA LEU A 242 2.58 -21.74 -9.31
C LEU A 242 4.03 -21.28 -9.50
N SER A 243 4.42 -20.14 -8.92
CA SER A 243 5.81 -19.66 -8.99
C SER A 243 6.78 -20.66 -8.38
N LEU A 244 6.43 -21.21 -7.21
CA LEU A 244 7.26 -22.22 -6.54
C LEU A 244 7.29 -23.57 -7.25
N ILE A 245 6.15 -23.97 -7.84
CA ILE A 245 6.08 -25.18 -8.66
C ILE A 245 6.95 -24.98 -9.92
N ALA A 246 6.88 -23.82 -10.57
CA ALA A 246 7.65 -23.51 -11.77
C ALA A 246 9.16 -23.55 -11.53
N GLU A 247 9.62 -23.09 -10.36
CA GLU A 247 11.05 -23.11 -9.98
C GLU A 247 11.59 -24.53 -9.82
N SER A 248 10.72 -25.46 -9.40
CA SER A 248 11.09 -26.87 -9.16
C SER A 248 10.66 -27.82 -10.29
N ALA A 249 10.06 -27.30 -11.36
CA ALA A 249 9.61 -28.10 -12.50
C ALA A 249 10.78 -28.43 -13.44
N GLU A 250 11.17 -29.71 -13.50
CA GLU A 250 12.25 -30.20 -14.39
C GLU A 250 11.81 -30.30 -15.87
N LYS A 251 10.52 -30.49 -16.12
CA LYS A 251 9.98 -30.64 -17.48
C LYS A 251 9.70 -29.27 -18.09
N GLU A 252 10.45 -28.91 -19.12
CA GLU A 252 10.33 -27.62 -19.81
C GLU A 252 8.90 -27.33 -20.31
N GLU A 253 8.23 -28.32 -20.91
CA GLU A 253 6.85 -28.17 -21.40
C GLU A 253 5.86 -27.85 -20.26
N LEU A 254 6.03 -28.49 -19.09
CA LEU A 254 5.18 -28.23 -17.94
C LEU A 254 5.45 -26.83 -17.37
N ARG A 255 6.73 -26.44 -17.31
CA ARG A 255 7.16 -25.12 -16.84
C ARG A 255 6.61 -24.01 -17.73
N GLU A 256 6.63 -24.17 -19.05
CA GLU A 256 6.06 -23.22 -20.01
C GLU A 256 4.54 -23.01 -19.77
N LYS A 257 3.80 -24.09 -19.52
CA LYS A 257 2.36 -24.00 -19.22
C LYS A 257 2.08 -23.34 -17.88
N ILE A 258 2.88 -23.64 -16.86
CA ILE A 258 2.78 -22.96 -15.57
C ILE A 258 3.05 -21.46 -15.74
N ASN A 259 4.12 -21.09 -16.46
CA ASN A 259 4.47 -19.69 -16.72
C ASN A 259 3.37 -18.95 -17.51
N THR A 260 2.72 -19.63 -18.46
CA THR A 260 1.57 -19.09 -19.19
C THR A 260 0.42 -18.78 -18.24
N MET A 261 0.12 -19.68 -17.30
CA MET A 261 -0.92 -19.46 -16.29
C MET A 261 -0.54 -18.33 -15.32
N ILE A 262 0.74 -18.24 -14.92
CA ILE A 262 1.24 -17.14 -14.08
C ILE A 262 1.04 -15.78 -14.78
N ASP A 263 1.41 -15.66 -16.06
CA ASP A 263 1.20 -14.39 -16.80
C ASP A 263 -0.30 -14.06 -16.89
N LEU A 264 -1.15 -15.05 -17.19
CA LEU A 264 -2.59 -14.86 -17.28
C LEU A 264 -3.19 -14.38 -15.94
N LEU A 265 -2.88 -15.06 -14.83
CA LEU A 265 -3.27 -14.62 -13.48
C LEU A 265 -2.79 -13.20 -13.19
N GLY A 266 -1.56 -12.88 -13.62
CA GLY A 266 -1.01 -11.53 -13.53
C GLY A 266 -1.84 -10.48 -14.29
N LYS A 267 -2.36 -10.80 -15.49
CA LYS A 267 -3.24 -9.90 -16.25
C LYS A 267 -4.59 -9.69 -15.56
N TYR A 268 -5.23 -10.77 -15.08
CA TYR A 268 -6.52 -10.68 -14.38
C TYR A 268 -6.42 -9.87 -13.10
N ARG A 269 -5.35 -10.10 -12.32
CA ARG A 269 -5.08 -9.31 -11.12
C ARG A 269 -4.85 -7.83 -11.46
N LYS A 270 -4.05 -7.54 -12.50
CA LYS A 270 -3.82 -6.16 -12.95
C LYS A 270 -5.11 -5.48 -13.41
N PHE A 271 -6.00 -6.21 -14.07
CA PHE A 271 -7.31 -5.71 -14.47
C PHE A 271 -8.14 -5.29 -13.24
N GLU A 272 -8.25 -6.16 -12.23
CA GLU A 272 -8.96 -5.85 -10.98
C GLU A 272 -8.38 -4.61 -10.27
N GLU A 273 -7.04 -4.49 -10.21
CA GLU A 273 -6.37 -3.30 -9.65
C GLU A 273 -6.69 -2.02 -10.43
N LEU A 274 -6.77 -2.10 -11.77
CA LEU A 274 -7.14 -0.97 -12.62
C LEU A 274 -8.60 -0.58 -12.45
N GLU A 275 -9.52 -1.55 -12.31
CA GLU A 275 -10.92 -1.27 -12.06
C GLU A 275 -11.10 -0.44 -10.78
N TYR A 276 -10.41 -0.82 -9.69
CA TYR A 276 -10.41 -0.03 -8.46
C TYR A 276 -9.87 1.39 -8.69
N LYS A 277 -8.71 1.53 -9.34
CA LYS A 277 -8.09 2.84 -9.62
C LYS A 277 -8.99 3.73 -10.47
N VAL A 278 -9.64 3.19 -11.48
CA VAL A 278 -10.60 3.91 -12.32
C VAL A 278 -11.81 4.36 -11.51
N ARG A 279 -12.41 3.49 -10.67
CA ARG A 279 -13.52 3.87 -9.79
C ARG A 279 -13.12 5.02 -8.85
N ARG A 280 -11.94 4.93 -8.24
CA ARG A 280 -11.40 5.97 -7.35
C ARG A 280 -11.18 7.29 -8.09
N LEU A 281 -10.49 7.28 -9.23
CA LEU A 281 -10.22 8.48 -10.02
C LEU A 281 -11.50 9.15 -10.50
N LYS A 282 -12.55 8.39 -10.83
CA LYS A 282 -13.88 8.95 -11.15
C LYS A 282 -14.48 9.73 -9.98
N LEU A 283 -14.38 9.19 -8.76
CA LEU A 283 -14.84 9.88 -7.55
C LEU A 283 -14.00 11.13 -7.26
N GLU A 284 -12.68 11.04 -7.42
CA GLU A 284 -11.78 12.18 -7.21
C GLU A 284 -11.99 13.28 -8.26
N LEU A 285 -12.23 12.92 -9.53
CA LEU A 285 -12.54 13.86 -10.61
C LEU A 285 -13.86 14.58 -10.35
N GLY A 286 -14.88 13.87 -9.87
CA GLY A 286 -16.16 14.47 -9.45
C GLY A 286 -16.00 15.50 -8.31
N ASN A 287 -14.93 15.39 -7.53
CA ASN A 287 -14.57 16.29 -6.44
C ASN A 287 -13.48 17.31 -6.81
N GLY A 288 -13.08 17.39 -8.08
CA GLY A 288 -12.04 18.31 -8.56
C GLY A 288 -10.62 17.99 -8.09
N LYS A 289 -10.35 16.78 -7.61
CA LYS A 289 -9.06 16.34 -7.05
C LYS A 289 -8.20 15.53 -8.02
N ALA A 290 -8.78 15.04 -9.11
CA ALA A 290 -8.06 14.25 -10.11
C ALA A 290 -8.01 14.93 -11.47
N ASP A 291 -6.96 14.59 -12.22
CA ASP A 291 -6.74 15.00 -13.60
C ASP A 291 -7.45 14.05 -14.57
N LYS A 292 -8.11 14.62 -15.58
CA LYS A 292 -8.88 13.87 -16.58
C LYS A 292 -7.97 12.98 -17.43
N ASP A 293 -6.79 13.45 -17.79
CA ASP A 293 -5.85 12.69 -18.63
C ASP A 293 -5.32 11.45 -17.89
N SER A 294 -5.23 11.53 -16.56
CA SER A 294 -4.85 10.40 -15.71
C SER A 294 -5.93 9.32 -15.63
N LEU A 295 -7.21 9.71 -15.62
CA LEU A 295 -8.33 8.78 -15.70
C LEU A 295 -8.38 8.09 -17.08
N GLU A 296 -8.32 8.86 -18.17
CA GLU A 296 -8.39 8.34 -19.54
C GLU A 296 -7.29 7.32 -19.82
N ARG A 297 -6.04 7.61 -19.43
CA ARG A 297 -4.92 6.66 -19.55
C ARG A 297 -5.17 5.33 -18.83
N ARG A 298 -5.81 5.35 -17.66
CA ARG A 298 -6.12 4.13 -16.89
C ARG A 298 -7.27 3.35 -17.49
N GLU A 299 -8.28 4.04 -18.04
CA GLU A 299 -9.39 3.41 -18.75
C GLU A 299 -8.91 2.73 -20.04
N ASP A 300 -7.99 3.35 -20.78
CA ASP A 300 -7.40 2.76 -21.99
C ASP A 300 -6.56 1.52 -21.66
N GLU A 301 -5.70 1.60 -20.64
CA GLU A 301 -4.91 0.45 -20.16
C GLU A 301 -5.81 -0.72 -19.72
N MET A 302 -6.89 -0.42 -19.00
CA MET A 302 -7.87 -1.41 -18.55
C MET A 302 -8.58 -2.06 -19.74
N ARG A 303 -9.00 -1.26 -20.74
CA ARG A 303 -9.68 -1.75 -21.95
C ARG A 303 -8.78 -2.65 -22.79
N GLU A 304 -7.50 -2.30 -22.93
CA GLU A 304 -6.53 -3.12 -23.65
C GLU A 304 -6.40 -4.51 -23.02
N ILE A 305 -6.31 -4.59 -21.68
CA ILE A 305 -6.23 -5.87 -20.98
C ILE A 305 -7.55 -6.65 -21.12
N GLU A 306 -8.68 -5.95 -21.00
CA GLU A 306 -10.01 -6.55 -21.13
C GLU A 306 -10.19 -7.25 -22.48
N GLU A 307 -9.86 -6.56 -23.57
CA GLU A 307 -10.04 -7.04 -24.94
C GLU A 307 -9.08 -8.17 -25.28
N LYS A 308 -7.83 -8.08 -24.83
CA LYS A 308 -6.79 -9.06 -25.18
C LYS A 308 -6.82 -10.34 -24.34
N TYR A 309 -7.31 -10.27 -23.11
CA TYR A 309 -7.20 -11.38 -22.16
C TYR A 309 -8.54 -11.72 -21.51
N ILE A 310 -9.23 -10.74 -20.93
CA ILE A 310 -10.40 -11.03 -20.07
C ILE A 310 -11.60 -11.53 -20.86
N LYS A 311 -11.88 -10.94 -22.03
CA LYS A 311 -13.02 -11.33 -22.89
C LYS A 311 -12.80 -12.60 -23.69
N VAL A 312 -11.55 -12.92 -23.98
CA VAL A 312 -11.18 -13.99 -24.93
C VAL A 312 -10.67 -15.25 -24.24
N THR A 313 -10.39 -15.20 -22.94
CA THR A 313 -9.85 -16.33 -22.17
C THR A 313 -10.80 -16.71 -21.05
N ASP A 314 -11.07 -18.00 -20.91
CA ASP A 314 -11.75 -18.56 -19.73
C ASP A 314 -10.69 -18.97 -18.71
N LEU A 315 -10.41 -18.09 -17.74
CA LEU A 315 -9.39 -18.34 -16.72
C LEU A 315 -9.66 -19.61 -15.90
N ALA A 316 -10.92 -19.90 -15.59
CA ALA A 316 -11.29 -21.11 -14.85
C ALA A 316 -11.02 -22.36 -15.70
N GLY A 317 -11.41 -22.32 -16.97
CA GLY A 317 -11.11 -23.39 -17.93
C GLY A 317 -9.61 -23.62 -18.14
N GLU A 318 -8.80 -22.56 -18.23
CA GLU A 318 -7.33 -22.68 -18.33
C GLU A 318 -6.71 -23.24 -17.05
N ARG A 319 -7.19 -22.80 -15.87
CA ARG A 319 -6.77 -23.38 -14.59
C ARG A 319 -7.08 -24.87 -14.51
N ASP A 320 -8.27 -25.29 -14.90
CA ASP A 320 -8.69 -26.69 -14.87
C ASP A 320 -7.87 -27.57 -15.82
N LYS A 321 -7.49 -27.04 -16.99
CA LYS A 321 -6.56 -27.72 -17.92
C LYS A 321 -5.20 -27.92 -17.28
N LEU A 322 -4.67 -26.90 -16.59
CA LEU A 322 -3.39 -27.01 -15.90
C LEU A 322 -3.45 -28.02 -14.75
N VAL A 323 -4.51 -27.98 -13.93
CA VAL A 323 -4.73 -28.94 -12.84
C VAL A 323 -4.69 -30.39 -13.34
N LYS A 324 -5.35 -30.70 -14.46
CA LYS A 324 -5.34 -32.05 -15.06
C LYS A 324 -3.96 -32.51 -15.51
N GLN A 325 -3.06 -31.60 -15.83
CA GLN A 325 -1.70 -31.92 -16.27
C GLN A 325 -0.72 -32.06 -15.11
N LEU A 326 -1.05 -31.49 -13.95
CA LEU A 326 -0.27 -31.58 -12.72
C LEU A 326 -0.61 -32.83 -11.88
N GLN A 327 -1.71 -33.53 -12.20
CA GLN A 327 -2.16 -34.78 -11.58
C GLN A 327 -1.48 -36.01 -12.21
#